data_AF-A0A1L7W497-F1
#
_entry.id   AF-A0A1L7W497-F1
#
_cell.length_a   1.000
_cell.length_b   1.000
_cell.length_c   1.000
_cell.angle_alpha   90.00
_cell.angle_beta   90.00
_cell.angle_gamma   90.00
#
_symmetry.space_group_name_H-M   'P 1'
#
loop_
_entity.id
_entity.type
_entity.pdbx_description
1 polymer ?
#
loop_
_entity_poly.entity_id
_entity_poly.type
_entity_poly.pdbx_seq_one_letter_code
_entity_poly.pdbx_strand_id
1 'polypeptide(L)'
;MVQSPSGAKSGPFHLDNIEEAKMMFLEHLGPRLEDPIEQGAALLGSRFGHQFPAVVVKPGRSFDRQTPTLSYVAGNEPDARTLVVNICLHANAWHSSMIGGNKATIARRPLDRLAKYCLLARTRYGFLMSPKEIVVMRIRGTVFDTSMSCHGEWQAIPWSVNGPYELTACLSIWFLVMLSLDDLRLSGSPPHYLPPPYYLPAPRSLNVWTRYQVPKGFFYRHPSSGQRGAELPEGAEFEDSPNGSSS
;
A
#
# COMPACT_ATOMS: atom_id res chain seq x y z
N MET A 1 -13.74 22.35 12.28
CA MET A 1 -14.37 22.15 10.95
C MET A 1 -13.27 22.42 9.93
N VAL A 2 -12.59 21.39 9.44
CA VAL A 2 -11.46 21.55 8.51
C VAL A 2 -12.05 21.92 7.15
N GLN A 3 -11.75 23.13 6.66
CA GLN A 3 -12.19 23.56 5.34
C GLN A 3 -11.61 22.61 4.29
N SER A 4 -12.48 22.08 3.43
CA SER A 4 -12.04 21.32 2.27
C SER A 4 -11.15 22.23 1.40
N PRO A 5 -9.98 21.76 0.94
CA PRO A 5 -9.10 22.58 0.12
C PRO A 5 -9.86 23.06 -1.12
N SER A 6 -9.80 24.37 -1.36
CA SER A 6 -10.47 25.03 -2.48
C SER A 6 -10.02 24.38 -3.81
N GLY A 7 -10.93 23.65 -4.47
CA GLY A 7 -10.64 22.89 -5.69
C GLY A 7 -11.02 21.41 -5.61
N ALA A 8 -11.32 20.90 -4.41
CA ALA A 8 -11.83 19.56 -4.19
C ALA A 8 -13.24 19.37 -4.78
N LYS A 9 -13.35 18.92 -6.05
CA LYS A 9 -14.64 18.45 -6.58
C LYS A 9 -15.07 17.21 -5.78
N SER A 10 -16.27 17.28 -5.20
CA SER A 10 -16.98 16.15 -4.59
C SER A 10 -18.14 15.79 -5.50
N GLY A 11 -18.06 14.65 -6.20
CA GLY A 11 -19.09 14.17 -7.10
C GLY A 11 -18.63 12.95 -7.89
N PRO A 12 -19.55 12.28 -8.63
CA PRO A 12 -19.15 11.22 -9.54
C PRO A 12 -18.24 11.80 -10.62
N PHE A 13 -16.98 11.38 -10.63
CA PHE A 13 -16.07 11.75 -11.70
C PHE A 13 -16.47 10.98 -12.96
N HIS A 14 -16.84 11.68 -14.02
CA HIS A 14 -16.94 11.09 -15.35
C HIS A 14 -15.51 10.81 -15.82
N LEU A 15 -15.12 9.53 -15.74
CA LEU A 15 -13.81 9.03 -16.16
C LEU A 15 -14.00 8.26 -17.47
N ASP A 16 -14.08 9.01 -18.57
CA ASP A 16 -14.35 8.45 -19.89
C ASP A 16 -13.08 7.82 -20.48
N ASN A 17 -11.89 8.23 -20.03
CA ASN A 17 -10.63 7.62 -20.41
C ASN A 17 -9.57 7.56 -19.28
N ILE A 18 -8.46 6.87 -19.56
CA ILE A 18 -7.37 6.65 -18.60
C ILE A 18 -6.67 7.96 -18.23
N GLU A 19 -6.55 8.92 -19.17
CA GLU A 19 -5.87 10.19 -18.90
C GLU A 19 -6.72 11.06 -17.96
N GLU A 20 -8.04 11.09 -18.14
CA GLU A 20 -8.96 11.75 -17.20
C GLU A 20 -8.91 11.13 -15.81
N ALA A 21 -8.86 9.79 -15.72
CA ALA A 21 -8.69 9.09 -14.45
C ALA A 21 -7.37 9.47 -13.78
N LYS A 22 -6.28 9.51 -14.55
CA LYS A 22 -4.96 9.94 -14.08
C LYS A 22 -4.97 11.40 -13.59
N MET A 23 -5.57 12.31 -14.35
CA MET A 23 -5.67 13.72 -13.98
C MET A 23 -6.54 13.92 -12.74
N MET A 24 -7.69 13.23 -12.65
CA MET A 24 -8.54 13.23 -11.45
C MET A 24 -7.73 12.81 -10.22
N PHE A 25 -6.91 11.76 -10.34
CA PHE A 25 -6.07 11.32 -9.23
C PHE A 25 -5.06 12.40 -8.86
N LEU A 26 -4.30 12.93 -9.82
CA LEU A 26 -3.23 13.89 -9.59
C LEU A 26 -3.73 15.25 -9.08
N GLU A 27 -4.92 15.69 -9.50
CA GLU A 27 -5.46 17.01 -9.13
C GLU A 27 -6.34 16.96 -7.89
N HIS A 28 -6.90 15.80 -7.52
CA HIS A 28 -7.86 15.71 -6.42
C HIS A 28 -7.48 14.74 -5.31
N LEU A 29 -6.95 13.56 -5.63
CA LEU A 29 -6.60 12.56 -4.61
C LEU A 29 -5.18 12.72 -4.09
N GLY A 30 -4.21 12.90 -4.99
CA GLY A 30 -2.80 13.10 -4.66
C GLY A 30 -2.59 14.21 -3.62
N PRO A 31 -3.07 15.44 -3.85
CA PRO A 31 -2.88 16.55 -2.92
C PRO A 31 -3.51 16.32 -1.54
N ARG A 32 -4.59 15.54 -1.45
CA ARG A 32 -5.22 15.19 -0.16
C ARG A 32 -4.43 14.14 0.62
N LEU A 33 -3.55 13.42 -0.04
CA LEU A 33 -2.75 12.34 0.52
C LEU A 33 -1.32 12.77 0.86
N GLU A 34 -0.83 13.89 0.31
CA GLU A 34 0.52 14.42 0.56
C GLU A 34 0.76 14.64 2.07
N ASP A 35 0.04 15.55 2.72
CA ASP A 35 0.25 15.83 4.15
C ASP A 35 0.03 14.59 5.05
N PRO A 36 -1.03 13.78 4.88
CA PRO A 36 -1.19 12.57 5.68
C PRO A 36 -0.08 11.54 5.49
N ILE A 37 0.46 11.38 4.28
CA ILE A 37 1.58 10.48 4.00
C ILE A 37 2.84 11.01 4.68
N GLU A 38 3.13 12.31 4.57
CA GLU A 38 4.30 12.92 5.21
C GLU A 38 4.24 12.77 6.73
N GLN A 39 3.12 13.13 7.35
CA GLN A 39 2.91 12.99 8.79
C GLN A 39 2.98 11.52 9.24
N GLY A 40 2.39 10.62 8.46
CA GLY A 40 2.45 9.18 8.71
C GLY A 40 3.88 8.63 8.66
N ALA A 41 4.66 9.04 7.65
CA ALA A 41 6.06 8.66 7.50
C ALA A 41 6.91 9.21 8.66
N ALA A 42 6.73 10.48 9.05
CA ALA A 42 7.43 11.08 10.18
C ALA A 42 7.11 10.37 11.51
N LEU A 43 5.83 10.08 11.75
CA LEU A 43 5.39 9.34 12.93
C LEU A 43 5.97 7.93 12.95
N LEU A 44 5.88 7.19 11.84
CA LEU A 44 6.45 5.85 11.71
C LEU A 44 7.97 5.89 11.96
N GLY A 45 8.65 6.88 11.38
CA GLY A 45 10.07 7.09 11.52
C GLY A 45 10.49 7.31 12.97
N SER A 46 9.81 8.21 13.68
CA SER A 46 10.07 8.47 15.10
C SER A 46 9.89 7.22 15.99
N ARG A 47 8.91 6.35 15.68
CA ARG A 47 8.63 5.13 16.45
C ARG A 47 9.69 4.05 16.30
N PHE A 48 10.45 4.07 15.21
CA PHE A 48 11.46 3.07 14.89
C PHE A 48 12.88 3.63 14.76
N GLY A 49 13.09 4.92 15.08
CA GLY A 49 14.40 5.57 14.93
C GLY A 49 14.90 5.57 13.49
N HIS A 50 13.98 5.72 12.52
CA HIS A 50 14.29 5.66 11.10
C HIS A 50 13.83 6.94 10.41
N GLN A 51 14.61 7.47 9.47
CA GLN A 51 14.18 8.59 8.65
C GLN A 51 13.80 8.08 7.26
N PHE A 52 12.54 8.30 6.87
CA PHE A 52 12.07 7.93 5.54
C PHE A 52 12.39 9.03 4.53
N PRO A 53 12.72 8.66 3.28
CA PRO A 53 12.75 9.61 2.18
C PRO A 53 11.36 10.22 1.93
N ALA A 54 11.31 11.40 1.31
CA ALA A 54 10.07 12.00 0.84
C ALA A 54 9.34 11.06 -0.12
N VAL A 55 8.02 10.95 0.05
CA VAL A 55 7.13 10.15 -0.81
C VAL A 55 6.38 11.08 -1.75
N VAL A 56 6.42 10.79 -3.04
CA VAL A 56 5.74 11.58 -4.07
C VAL A 56 4.98 10.66 -5.02
N VAL A 57 3.83 11.14 -5.52
CA VAL A 57 3.12 10.48 -6.61
C VAL A 57 3.66 10.98 -7.95
N LYS A 58 3.94 10.06 -8.87
CA LYS A 58 4.41 10.37 -10.22
C LYS A 58 3.68 9.51 -11.26
N PRO A 59 3.67 9.93 -12.54
CA PRO A 59 3.39 9.01 -13.64
C PRO A 59 4.21 7.73 -13.51
N GLY A 60 3.58 6.59 -13.78
CA GLY A 60 4.26 5.31 -13.66
C GLY A 60 5.44 5.18 -14.61
N ARG A 61 6.45 4.42 -14.19
CA ARG A 61 7.65 4.13 -15.00
C ARG A 61 7.42 2.90 -15.85
N SER A 62 7.95 2.90 -17.08
CA SER A 62 7.89 1.71 -17.92
C SER A 62 8.78 0.60 -17.36
N PHE A 63 8.18 -0.52 -17.01
CA PHE A 63 8.85 -1.77 -16.66
C PHE A 63 8.58 -2.79 -17.78
N ASP A 64 9.61 -3.20 -18.52
CA ASP A 64 9.49 -4.22 -19.57
C ASP A 64 8.34 -3.94 -20.57
N ARG A 65 8.31 -2.72 -21.13
CA ARG A 65 7.27 -2.20 -22.05
C ARG A 65 5.86 -2.12 -21.44
N GLN A 66 5.72 -2.24 -20.13
CA GLN A 66 4.45 -2.05 -19.44
C GLN A 66 4.56 -0.95 -18.40
N THR A 67 3.59 -0.04 -18.41
CA THR A 67 3.66 1.18 -17.58
C THR A 67 2.42 1.23 -16.69
N PRO A 68 2.56 1.17 -15.35
CA PRO A 68 1.47 1.52 -14.45
C PRO A 68 1.04 2.96 -14.72
N THR A 69 -0.22 3.30 -14.42
CA THR A 69 -0.71 4.66 -14.70
C THR A 69 0.00 5.67 -13.80
N LEU A 70 0.08 5.34 -12.51
CA LEU A 70 0.72 6.15 -11.47
C LEU A 70 1.54 5.27 -10.54
N SER A 71 2.47 5.88 -9.83
CA SER A 71 3.24 5.21 -8.78
C SER A 71 3.57 6.17 -7.65
N TYR A 72 3.43 5.70 -6.41
CA TYR A 72 4.05 6.33 -5.25
C TYR A 72 5.50 5.89 -5.19
N VAL A 73 6.41 6.85 -5.08
CA VAL A 73 7.86 6.60 -5.01
C VAL A 73 8.47 7.29 -3.80
N ALA A 74 9.44 6.64 -3.17
CA ALA A 74 10.23 7.20 -2.09
C ALA A 74 11.65 7.52 -2.56
N GLY A 75 12.10 8.74 -2.27
CA GLY A 75 13.46 9.19 -2.54
C GLY A 75 13.64 9.83 -3.92
N ASN A 76 14.89 10.20 -4.20
CA ASN A 76 15.28 10.92 -5.41
C ASN A 76 15.82 9.95 -6.46
N GLU A 77 15.73 10.37 -7.72
CA GLU A 77 16.34 9.64 -8.82
C GLU A 77 17.87 9.67 -8.75
N PRO A 78 18.57 8.60 -9.18
CA PRO A 78 18.06 7.37 -9.83
C PRO A 78 17.61 6.27 -8.85
N ASP A 79 17.79 6.46 -7.55
CA ASP A 79 17.61 5.44 -6.50
C ASP A 79 16.17 5.35 -5.95
N ALA A 80 15.24 6.10 -6.55
CA ALA A 80 13.86 6.18 -6.10
C ALA A 80 13.21 4.79 -6.07
N ARG A 81 12.66 4.42 -4.91
CA ARG A 81 11.99 3.14 -4.69
C ARG A 81 10.51 3.27 -4.99
N THR A 82 9.97 2.38 -5.80
CA THR A 82 8.52 2.32 -6.02
C THR A 82 7.86 1.67 -4.81
N LEU A 83 6.96 2.40 -4.16
CA LEU A 83 6.23 1.96 -2.98
C LEU A 83 4.89 1.32 -3.34
N VAL A 84 4.11 1.98 -4.20
CA VAL A 84 2.77 1.51 -4.59
C VAL A 84 2.57 1.78 -6.06
N VAL A 85 2.05 0.80 -6.81
CA VAL A 85 1.70 0.95 -8.23
C VAL A 85 0.19 1.04 -8.44
N ASN A 86 -0.22 1.72 -9.50
CA ASN A 86 -1.63 1.86 -9.84
C ASN A 86 -1.95 1.46 -11.29
N ILE A 87 -3.18 0.99 -11.50
CA ILE A 87 -3.83 0.92 -12.81
C ILE A 87 -5.13 1.71 -12.76
N CYS A 88 -5.31 2.63 -13.69
CA CYS A 88 -6.60 3.22 -13.98
C CYS A 88 -7.33 2.39 -15.04
N LEU A 89 -8.57 2.01 -14.76
CA LEU A 89 -9.44 1.28 -15.68
C LEU A 89 -10.37 2.25 -16.39
N HIS A 90 -10.54 2.01 -17.69
CA HIS A 90 -11.39 2.82 -18.56
C HIS A 90 -12.88 2.53 -18.30
N ALA A 91 -13.67 3.58 -18.05
CA ALA A 91 -15.13 3.60 -17.98
C ALA A 91 -15.77 2.42 -17.21
N ASN A 92 -17.08 2.21 -17.36
CA ASN A 92 -17.83 1.11 -16.74
C ASN A 92 -17.44 -0.30 -17.23
N ALA A 93 -16.24 -0.47 -17.80
CA ALA A 93 -15.75 -1.73 -18.36
C ALA A 93 -15.46 -2.78 -17.28
N TRP A 94 -15.34 -2.37 -16.02
CA TRP A 94 -14.95 -3.26 -14.94
C TRP A 94 -15.54 -2.86 -13.58
N HIS A 95 -15.89 -3.88 -12.78
CA HIS A 95 -16.25 -3.76 -11.38
C HIS A 95 -15.86 -5.07 -10.66
N SER A 96 -15.48 -4.99 -9.39
CA SER A 96 -14.99 -6.09 -8.57
C SER A 96 -15.99 -7.24 -8.47
N SER A 97 -17.29 -6.94 -8.43
CA SER A 97 -18.36 -7.94 -8.45
C SER A 97 -18.33 -8.89 -9.68
N MET A 98 -17.66 -8.51 -10.77
CA MET A 98 -17.50 -9.36 -11.96
C MET A 98 -16.56 -10.55 -11.72
N ILE A 99 -15.70 -10.50 -10.70
CA ILE A 99 -14.68 -11.52 -10.41
C ILE A 99 -15.31 -12.87 -9.98
N GLY A 100 -16.53 -12.85 -9.43
CA GLY A 100 -17.26 -14.04 -8.97
C GLY A 100 -18.25 -14.63 -9.99
N GLY A 101 -18.40 -14.04 -11.18
CA GLY A 101 -19.42 -14.45 -12.16
C GLY A 101 -18.91 -15.37 -13.27
N ASN A 102 -19.78 -15.72 -14.22
CA ASN A 102 -19.49 -16.60 -15.37
C ASN A 102 -18.32 -16.13 -16.28
N LYS A 103 -17.87 -14.88 -16.13
CA LYS A 103 -16.72 -14.29 -16.86
C LYS A 103 -15.49 -14.06 -15.95
N ALA A 104 -15.39 -14.76 -14.83
CA ALA A 104 -14.35 -14.58 -13.80
C ALA A 104 -12.92 -14.47 -14.38
N THR A 105 -12.56 -15.31 -15.36
CA THR A 105 -11.22 -15.31 -15.96
C THR A 105 -10.87 -13.99 -16.65
N ILE A 106 -11.82 -13.37 -17.36
CA ILE A 106 -11.59 -12.07 -18.01
C ILE A 106 -11.64 -10.95 -16.98
N ALA A 107 -12.57 -11.05 -16.01
CA ALA A 107 -12.71 -10.09 -14.94
C ALA A 107 -11.49 -10.02 -13.99
N ARG A 108 -10.68 -11.08 -13.91
CA ARG A 108 -9.44 -11.10 -13.12
C ARG A 108 -8.25 -10.41 -13.81
N ARG A 109 -8.28 -10.19 -15.12
CA ARG A 109 -7.15 -9.61 -15.88
C ARG A 109 -6.61 -8.30 -15.31
N PRO A 110 -7.43 -7.36 -14.80
CA PRO A 110 -6.91 -6.16 -14.13
C PRO A 110 -6.08 -6.47 -12.88
N LEU A 111 -6.51 -7.43 -12.06
CA LEU A 111 -5.76 -7.87 -10.88
C LEU A 111 -4.46 -8.57 -11.28
N ASP A 112 -4.51 -9.43 -12.30
CA ASP A 112 -3.31 -10.10 -12.83
C ASP A 112 -2.28 -9.09 -13.36
N ARG A 113 -2.75 -8.06 -14.08
CA ARG A 113 -1.90 -6.97 -14.56
C ARG A 113 -1.31 -6.16 -13.41
N LEU A 114 -2.12 -5.83 -12.40
CA LEU A 114 -1.64 -5.12 -11.22
C LEU A 114 -0.58 -5.95 -10.49
N ALA A 115 -0.80 -7.26 -10.36
CA ALA A 115 0.14 -8.16 -9.71
C ALA A 115 1.46 -8.16 -10.48
N LYS A 116 1.41 -8.25 -11.82
CA LYS A 116 2.61 -8.11 -12.66
C LYS A 116 3.34 -6.79 -12.43
N TYR A 117 2.63 -5.66 -12.30
CA TYR A 117 3.26 -4.37 -12.01
C TYR A 117 3.93 -4.34 -10.63
N CYS A 118 3.28 -4.89 -9.61
CA CYS A 118 3.88 -5.03 -8.28
C CYS A 118 5.19 -5.85 -8.34
N LEU A 119 5.19 -7.00 -9.04
CA LEU A 119 6.38 -7.84 -9.21
C LEU A 119 7.51 -7.08 -9.93
N LEU A 120 7.20 -6.43 -11.06
CA LEU A 120 8.17 -5.67 -11.86
C LEU A 120 8.74 -4.46 -11.11
N ALA A 121 7.88 -3.73 -10.40
CA ALA A 121 8.25 -2.56 -9.61
C ALA A 121 8.85 -2.92 -8.24
N ARG A 122 8.92 -4.22 -7.91
CA ARG A 122 9.45 -4.75 -6.65
C ARG A 122 8.73 -4.21 -5.41
N THR A 123 7.40 -4.14 -5.48
CA THR A 123 6.53 -3.80 -4.35
C THR A 123 5.46 -4.86 -4.13
N ARG A 124 4.94 -4.97 -2.90
CA ARG A 124 3.78 -5.81 -2.58
C ARG A 124 2.46 -5.14 -2.88
N TYR A 125 2.45 -3.82 -3.03
CA TYR A 125 1.25 -3.02 -2.88
C TYR A 125 0.87 -2.35 -4.19
N GLY A 126 -0.41 -2.45 -4.52
CA GLY A 126 -0.96 -1.73 -5.64
C GLY A 126 -2.45 -1.50 -5.47
N PHE A 127 -3.03 -0.68 -6.35
CA PHE A 127 -4.46 -0.51 -6.39
C PHE A 127 -4.97 -0.28 -7.82
N LEU A 128 -6.19 -0.75 -8.08
CA LEU A 128 -6.96 -0.44 -9.28
C LEU A 128 -7.87 0.73 -8.99
N MET A 129 -8.01 1.63 -9.95
CA MET A 129 -8.98 2.71 -9.88
C MET A 129 -10.01 2.56 -11.00
N SER A 130 -11.29 2.54 -10.64
CA SER A 130 -12.42 2.53 -11.59
C SER A 130 -13.36 3.70 -11.29
N PRO A 131 -14.35 3.98 -12.15
CA PRO A 131 -15.33 5.04 -11.87
C PRO A 131 -16.19 4.81 -10.62
N LYS A 132 -16.28 3.57 -10.11
CA LYS A 132 -17.20 3.20 -9.01
C LYS A 132 -16.49 2.88 -7.69
N GLU A 133 -15.25 2.44 -7.76
CA GLU A 133 -14.50 1.95 -6.61
C GLU A 133 -12.99 2.05 -6.84
N ILE A 134 -12.25 2.05 -5.74
CA ILE A 134 -10.86 1.65 -5.71
C ILE A 134 -10.78 0.20 -5.24
N VAL A 135 -9.87 -0.58 -5.84
CA VAL A 135 -9.58 -1.94 -5.37
C VAL A 135 -8.12 -1.99 -4.96
N VAL A 136 -7.87 -2.03 -3.65
CA VAL A 136 -6.52 -2.18 -3.11
C VAL A 136 -6.10 -3.64 -3.16
N MET A 137 -4.82 -3.87 -3.40
CA MET A 137 -4.26 -5.20 -3.50
C MET A 137 -2.90 -5.28 -2.79
N ARG A 138 -2.69 -6.43 -2.15
CA ARG A 138 -1.43 -6.83 -1.54
C ARG A 138 -1.02 -8.20 -2.06
N ILE A 139 0.22 -8.35 -2.49
CA ILE A 139 0.82 -9.65 -2.81
C ILE A 139 1.34 -10.29 -1.52
N ARG A 140 0.83 -11.49 -1.19
CA ARG A 140 1.41 -12.40 -0.21
C ARG A 140 2.48 -13.28 -0.85
N GLY A 141 3.53 -13.60 -0.08
CA GLY A 141 4.61 -14.50 -0.50
C GLY A 141 5.86 -13.80 -1.03
N THR A 142 6.69 -14.56 -1.74
CA THR A 142 7.91 -14.10 -2.39
C THR A 142 7.56 -13.35 -3.68
N VAL A 143 7.43 -12.03 -3.58
CA VAL A 143 7.22 -11.07 -4.69
C VAL A 143 8.30 -11.15 -5.78
N PHE A 144 9.33 -11.96 -5.58
CA PHE A 144 10.47 -12.12 -6.47
C PHE A 144 10.58 -13.51 -7.08
N ASP A 145 9.74 -14.45 -6.66
CA ASP A 145 9.72 -15.77 -7.27
C ASP A 145 8.68 -15.79 -8.38
N THR A 146 9.08 -15.36 -9.58
CA THR A 146 8.25 -15.44 -10.78
C THR A 146 8.00 -16.88 -11.24
N SER A 147 8.64 -17.88 -10.62
CA SER A 147 8.38 -19.30 -10.87
C SER A 147 7.20 -19.84 -10.06
N MET A 148 6.75 -19.11 -9.02
CA MET A 148 5.61 -19.47 -8.19
C MET A 148 4.39 -18.61 -8.49
N SER A 149 3.20 -19.18 -8.27
CA SER A 149 1.94 -18.43 -8.34
C SER A 149 1.91 -17.36 -7.24
N CYS A 150 1.78 -16.10 -7.62
CA CYS A 150 1.60 -15.01 -6.67
C CYS A 150 0.20 -15.08 -6.05
N HIS A 151 0.11 -15.00 -4.71
CA HIS A 151 -1.17 -14.91 -4.02
C HIS A 151 -1.53 -13.44 -3.78
N GLY A 152 -2.48 -12.92 -4.56
CA GLY A 152 -3.01 -11.56 -4.40
C GLY A 152 -4.21 -11.53 -3.45
N GLU A 153 -4.10 -10.76 -2.38
CA GLU A 153 -5.24 -10.35 -1.56
C GLU A 153 -5.74 -9.00 -2.04
N TRP A 154 -7.05 -8.82 -2.12
CA TRP A 154 -7.61 -7.56 -2.57
C TRP A 154 -8.90 -7.22 -1.82
N GLN A 155 -9.18 -5.93 -1.75
CA GLN A 155 -10.43 -5.41 -1.19
C GLN A 155 -10.94 -4.25 -2.03
N ALA A 156 -12.21 -4.34 -2.39
CA ALA A 156 -12.94 -3.29 -3.07
C ALA A 156 -13.51 -2.27 -2.08
N ILE A 157 -13.32 -1.00 -2.39
CA ILE A 157 -13.78 0.14 -1.59
C ILE A 157 -14.55 1.08 -2.55
N PRO A 158 -15.89 1.09 -2.47
CA PRO A 158 -16.70 2.02 -3.25
C PRO A 158 -16.38 3.47 -2.91
N TRP A 159 -16.40 4.36 -3.91
CA TRP A 159 -16.19 5.81 -3.68
C TRP A 159 -17.21 6.43 -2.74
N SER A 160 -18.39 5.83 -2.62
CA SER A 160 -19.45 6.28 -1.74
C SER A 160 -19.14 6.05 -0.26
N VAL A 161 -18.18 5.18 0.08
CA VAL A 161 -17.80 4.90 1.48
C VAL A 161 -17.12 6.11 2.08
N ASN A 162 -17.75 6.68 3.12
CA ASN A 162 -17.26 7.85 3.84
C ASN A 162 -17.66 7.76 5.32
N GLY A 163 -16.82 8.30 6.21
CA GLY A 163 -17.09 8.34 7.64
C GLY A 163 -15.87 7.98 8.50
N PRO A 164 -15.91 8.30 9.81
CA PRO A 164 -14.79 8.08 10.72
C PRO A 164 -14.51 6.61 11.05
N TYR A 165 -15.47 5.71 10.81
CA TYR A 165 -15.36 4.27 11.11
C TYR A 165 -15.28 3.40 9.85
N GLU A 166 -15.14 4.03 8.69
CA GLU A 166 -15.21 3.38 7.39
C GLU A 166 -13.85 3.38 6.70
N LEU A 167 -13.51 2.28 6.00
CA LEU A 167 -12.31 2.21 5.17
C LEU A 167 -12.54 3.01 3.89
N THR A 168 -12.16 4.29 3.89
CA THR A 168 -12.28 5.16 2.72
C THR A 168 -11.17 4.92 1.68
N ALA A 169 -11.40 5.37 0.45
CA ALA A 169 -10.41 5.26 -0.62
C ALA A 169 -9.07 5.93 -0.25
N CYS A 170 -9.10 7.16 0.27
CA CYS A 170 -7.88 7.85 0.72
C CYS A 170 -7.18 7.08 1.85
N LEU A 171 -7.92 6.63 2.85
CA LEU A 171 -7.37 5.87 3.97
C LEU A 171 -6.70 4.58 3.50
N SER A 172 -7.31 3.89 2.53
CA SER A 172 -6.75 2.67 1.96
C SER A 172 -5.44 2.90 1.21
N ILE A 173 -5.34 3.97 0.40
CA ILE A 173 -4.11 4.31 -0.32
C ILE A 173 -3.02 4.71 0.68
N TRP A 174 -3.35 5.57 1.64
CA TRP A 174 -2.44 5.96 2.71
C TRP A 174 -1.90 4.72 3.45
N PHE A 175 -2.77 3.77 3.79
CA PHE A 175 -2.39 2.55 4.48
C PHE A 175 -1.42 1.69 3.65
N LEU A 176 -1.65 1.53 2.34
CA LEU A 176 -0.71 0.84 1.45
C LEU A 176 0.67 1.51 1.43
N VAL A 177 0.71 2.85 1.39
CA VAL A 177 1.98 3.60 1.43
C VAL A 177 2.70 3.38 2.76
N MET A 178 1.99 3.44 3.89
CA MET A 178 2.59 3.19 5.21
C MET A 178 3.14 1.77 5.34
N LEU A 179 2.42 0.76 4.84
CA LEU A 179 2.93 -0.62 4.81
C LEU A 179 4.17 -0.75 3.92
N SER A 180 4.21 -0.06 2.78
CA SER A 180 5.38 -0.08 1.90
C SER A 180 6.60 0.61 2.51
N LEU A 181 6.39 1.67 3.29
CA LEU A 181 7.47 2.32 4.06
C LEU A 181 7.98 1.38 5.16
N ASP A 182 7.11 0.63 5.82
CA ASP A 182 7.53 -0.38 6.79
C ASP A 182 8.38 -1.49 6.13
N ASP A 183 7.98 -1.96 4.95
CA ASP A 183 8.77 -2.89 4.15
C ASP A 183 10.16 -2.29 3.82
N LEU A 184 10.22 -1.02 3.41
CA LEU A 184 11.48 -0.31 3.12
C LEU A 184 12.39 -0.23 4.35
N ARG A 185 11.83 0.09 5.52
CA ARG A 185 12.57 0.14 6.80
C ARG A 185 13.18 -1.22 7.13
N LEU A 186 12.41 -2.29 6.93
CA LEU A 186 12.82 -3.65 7.25
C LEU A 186 13.80 -4.25 6.24
N SER A 187 13.77 -3.81 4.98
CA SER A 187 14.73 -4.21 3.95
C SER A 187 16.17 -3.74 4.23
N GLY A 188 16.34 -2.74 5.11
CA GLY A 188 17.65 -2.16 5.42
C GLY A 188 18.26 -1.37 4.25
N SER A 189 19.28 -0.56 4.52
CA SER A 189 20.14 -0.05 3.46
C SER A 189 20.97 -1.21 2.91
N PRO A 190 21.02 -1.45 1.59
CA PRO A 190 21.84 -2.53 1.06
C PRO A 190 23.32 -2.24 1.37
N PRO A 191 24.12 -3.22 1.80
CA PRO A 191 25.56 -3.11 1.64
C PRO A 191 25.85 -2.92 0.14
N HIS A 192 26.66 -1.92 -0.21
CA HIS A 192 26.95 -1.46 -1.58
C HIS A 192 27.50 -2.52 -2.56
N TYR A 193 27.68 -3.77 -2.13
CA TYR A 193 28.35 -4.84 -2.88
C TYR A 193 27.47 -6.03 -3.27
N LEU A 194 26.19 -6.06 -2.87
CA LEU A 194 25.31 -7.17 -3.27
C LEU A 194 24.48 -6.81 -4.51
N PRO A 195 24.56 -7.58 -5.60
CA PRO A 195 23.65 -7.41 -6.72
C PRO A 195 22.22 -7.76 -6.29
N PRO A 196 21.20 -7.23 -6.99
CA PRO A 196 19.80 -7.58 -6.78
C PRO A 196 19.57 -9.11 -6.68
N PRO A 197 18.54 -9.56 -5.95
CA PRO A 197 17.40 -8.77 -5.49
C PRO A 197 17.56 -8.25 -4.06
N TYR A 198 17.27 -6.96 -3.89
CA TYR A 198 17.05 -6.37 -2.57
C TYR A 198 15.96 -7.17 -1.85
N TYR A 199 16.30 -7.77 -0.71
CA TYR A 199 15.38 -8.60 0.06
C TYR A 199 14.25 -7.71 0.60
N LEU A 200 13.02 -7.85 0.07
CA LEU A 200 11.84 -7.44 0.83
C LEU A 200 11.75 -8.35 2.06
N PRO A 201 11.42 -7.81 3.24
CA PRO A 201 11.26 -8.62 4.45
C PRO A 201 10.24 -9.73 4.22
N ALA A 202 10.36 -10.84 4.95
CA ALA A 202 9.38 -11.92 4.89
C ALA A 202 7.95 -11.37 5.04
N PRO A 203 6.95 -11.92 4.31
CA PRO A 203 5.57 -11.48 4.45
C PRO A 203 5.13 -11.63 5.91
N ARG A 204 4.66 -10.56 6.52
CA ARG A 204 4.12 -10.58 7.89
C ARG A 204 2.59 -10.56 7.87
N SER A 205 1.97 -11.30 8.78
CA SER A 205 0.54 -11.11 9.02
C SER A 205 0.30 -9.71 9.60
N LEU A 206 -0.73 -9.02 9.09
CA LEU A 206 -1.05 -7.66 9.54
C LEU A 206 -1.67 -7.62 10.94
N ASN A 207 -2.16 -8.76 11.44
CA ASN A 207 -2.80 -8.87 12.74
C ASN A 207 -1.93 -9.56 13.80
N VAL A 208 -0.65 -9.82 13.51
CA VAL A 208 0.26 -10.43 14.47
C VAL A 208 1.02 -9.36 15.26
N TRP A 209 0.91 -9.40 16.59
CA TRP A 209 1.60 -8.54 17.52
C TRP A 209 2.78 -9.28 18.15
N THR A 210 3.84 -8.56 18.49
CA THR A 210 4.96 -9.15 19.22
C THR A 210 4.74 -8.96 20.72
N ARG A 211 4.78 -10.04 21.48
CA ARG A 211 4.70 -10.04 22.95
C ARG A 211 6.10 -9.91 23.54
N TYR A 212 6.26 -8.94 24.43
CA TYR A 212 7.51 -8.66 25.13
C TYR A 212 7.33 -8.92 26.62
N GLN A 213 8.27 -9.66 27.21
CA GLN A 213 8.30 -9.90 28.65
C GLN A 213 8.94 -8.71 29.36
N VAL A 214 8.28 -8.27 30.44
CA VAL A 214 8.77 -7.25 31.38
C VAL A 214 8.67 -7.80 32.81
N PRO A 215 9.39 -7.24 33.80
CA PRO A 215 9.37 -7.76 35.16
C PRO A 215 7.99 -7.88 35.81
N LYS A 216 7.01 -7.09 35.34
CA LYS A 216 5.63 -7.07 35.85
C LYS A 216 4.60 -7.72 34.91
N GLY A 217 5.03 -8.54 33.96
CA GLY A 217 4.15 -9.26 33.04
C GLY A 217 4.58 -9.11 31.59
N PHE A 218 3.66 -8.72 30.72
CA PHE A 218 3.90 -8.58 29.29
C PHE A 218 3.34 -7.28 28.75
N PHE A 219 3.90 -6.80 27.65
CA PHE A 219 3.24 -5.84 26.77
C PHE A 219 3.30 -6.34 25.33
N TYR A 220 2.33 -5.92 24.54
CA TYR A 220 2.26 -6.22 23.12
C TYR A 220 2.68 -5.00 22.32
N ARG A 221 3.42 -5.22 21.23
CA ARG A 221 3.77 -4.17 20.28
C ARG A 221 3.45 -4.62 18.86
N HIS A 222 2.71 -3.80 18.13
CA HIS A 222 2.43 -4.06 16.73
C HIS A 222 3.69 -3.79 15.88
N PRO A 223 4.16 -4.76 15.06
CA PRO A 223 5.45 -4.66 14.38
C PRO A 223 5.52 -3.58 13.32
N SER A 224 4.39 -3.25 12.67
CA SER A 224 4.37 -2.29 11.55
C SER A 224 3.91 -0.89 11.93
N SER A 225 3.11 -0.75 12.99
CA SER A 225 2.71 0.58 13.49
C SER A 225 3.55 1.03 14.68
N GLY A 226 4.19 0.10 15.39
CA GLY A 226 4.92 0.39 16.63
C GLY A 226 4.01 0.69 17.83
N GLN A 227 2.68 0.60 17.69
CA GLN A 227 1.71 0.78 18.76
C GLN A 227 1.96 -0.24 19.88
N ARG A 228 1.79 0.19 21.13
CA ARG A 228 1.98 -0.65 22.32
C ARG A 228 0.68 -0.75 23.11
N GLY A 229 0.45 -1.88 23.74
CA GLY A 229 -0.71 -2.14 24.60
C GLY A 229 -0.38 -3.15 25.69
N ALA A 230 -1.07 -3.07 26.83
CA ALA A 230 -1.01 -4.11 27.86
C ALA A 230 -1.85 -5.33 27.46
N GLU A 231 -2.91 -5.11 26.68
CA GLU A 231 -3.82 -6.13 26.17
C GLU A 231 -3.68 -6.25 24.65
N LEU A 232 -4.00 -7.44 24.15
CA LEU A 232 -4.03 -7.74 22.72
C LEU A 232 -5.36 -7.21 22.14
N PRO A 233 -5.34 -6.49 21.00
CA PRO A 233 -6.58 -6.10 20.35
C PRO A 233 -7.44 -7.30 19.94
N GLU A 234 -8.76 -7.08 19.82
CA GLU A 234 -9.68 -8.12 19.36
C GLU A 234 -9.28 -8.64 17.97
N GLY A 235 -9.24 -9.97 17.83
CA GLY A 235 -8.88 -10.64 16.57
C GLY A 235 -7.40 -10.55 16.19
N ALA A 236 -6.54 -10.00 17.05
CA ALA A 236 -5.10 -10.06 16.86
C ALA A 236 -4.54 -11.39 17.36
N GLU A 237 -3.45 -11.83 16.72
CA GLU A 237 -2.63 -12.96 17.12
C GLU A 237 -1.33 -12.43 17.73
N PHE A 238 -0.57 -13.26 18.46
CA PHE A 238 0.74 -12.85 18.96
C PHE A 238 1.83 -13.88 18.76
N GLU A 239 3.05 -13.37 18.65
CA GLU A 239 4.29 -14.14 18.66
C GLU A 239 5.20 -13.61 19.77
N ASP A 240 5.97 -14.48 20.41
CA ASP A 240 6.94 -14.06 21.42
C ASP A 240 8.14 -13.36 20.79
N SER A 241 8.63 -12.31 21.46
CA SER A 241 9.83 -11.61 21.01
C SER A 241 11.01 -12.60 20.98
N PRO A 242 11.78 -12.67 19.87
CA PRO A 242 12.93 -13.58 19.75
C PRO A 242 14.04 -13.24 20.76
N ASN A 243 14.08 -12.01 21.26
CA ASN A 243 14.97 -11.57 22.32
C ASN A 243 14.16 -11.47 23.62
N GLY A 244 14.10 -12.57 24.37
CA GLY A 244 13.50 -12.56 25.71
C GLY A 244 14.16 -11.47 26.55
N SER A 245 13.37 -10.51 27.02
CA SER A 245 13.73 -9.27 27.72
C SER A 245 14.12 -8.07 26.82
N SER A 246 13.24 -7.07 26.78
CA SER A 246 13.64 -5.69 26.53
C SER A 246 14.17 -5.11 27.84
N SER A 247 15.41 -4.64 27.84
CA SER A 247 15.98 -3.80 28.91
C SER A 247 15.14 -2.56 29.15
#